data_AF-A0AA46K6A1-F1
#
_entry.id   AF-A0AA46K6A1-F1
#
_cell.length_a   1.000
_cell.length_b   1.000
_cell.length_c   1.000
_cell.angle_alpha   90.00
_cell.angle_beta   90.00
_cell.angle_gamma   90.00
#
_symmetry.space_group_name_H-M   'P 1'
#
loop_
_entity.id
_entity.type
_entity.pdbx_description
1 polymer ?
#
loop_
_entity_poly.entity_id
_entity_poly.type
_entity_poly.pdbx_seq_one_letter_code
_entity_poly.pdbx_strand_id
1 'polypeptide(L)'
;MVSRRKLLSIALPAAVALPISASGRSGDNVARPSAATSYDSVASLKSAAAENGAIACLLSYHEGGRIGGGLLVHSVGNDIKINMITTYPSANGVWSRVMDRTGAIDASFAGMVPDGKYDNTADHINLINYADQEGIDISYGSGVYYHSGIVEKKASFSCPNLIGCGGRRADKGTILKFSSNSFMKIKGGSGILCSSNISGIHFSGDGDNNGILIVADQCGLSIERCIFSNCHIGIRMINESSKGFSEFNVLDKCTFSASCSTGISYERDKGNESFHGTGLSECIFQQQTKDDNSPHVLIGKNCLVYNAPMSIHVFRGLSSSPIIQHDGLPRSNFYGIITVEKHPKNTIDLVSGGVLYIVGSVVCLSENLATTKTVFCSRFQANSDGSVNYIRNPASLSGTFEQTDSVDVIKFNSGESAFIDVSIMSPAGIERKLVFAAVDRDGNGMISDTALSPMKSKLAHDSIISFNKSMLSITRPSSDGRQWIVDISFVASRLQYSMK
;
A
#
# COMPACT_ATOMS: atom_id res chain seq x y z
N MET A 1 20.72 6.30 -50.81
CA MET A 1 21.97 7.10 -50.77
C MET A 1 21.60 8.55 -51.13
N VAL A 2 22.21 9.53 -50.43
CA VAL A 2 21.87 10.98 -50.33
C VAL A 2 20.66 11.31 -49.43
N SER A 3 20.71 12.29 -48.52
CA SER A 3 21.44 12.29 -47.23
C SER A 3 20.68 13.18 -46.25
N ARG A 4 20.62 12.75 -44.97
CA ARG A 4 20.23 13.54 -43.81
C ARG A 4 21.12 14.79 -43.69
N ARG A 5 20.62 15.99 -43.99
CA ARG A 5 21.14 17.28 -43.49
C ARG A 5 20.24 18.43 -43.95
N LYS A 6 19.54 19.03 -42.98
CA LYS A 6 18.89 20.36 -42.92
C LYS A 6 17.43 20.27 -42.47
N LEU A 7 17.24 20.17 -41.16
CA LEU A 7 16.16 20.82 -40.39
C LEU A 7 16.39 20.67 -38.87
N LEU A 8 17.66 20.76 -38.47
CA LEU A 8 18.08 20.92 -37.07
C LEU A 8 19.01 22.13 -37.03
N SER A 9 18.41 23.31 -36.88
CA SER A 9 19.09 24.50 -36.40
C SER A 9 18.06 25.53 -35.92
N ILE A 10 17.21 25.13 -34.97
CA ILE A 10 16.66 26.04 -33.99
C ILE A 10 16.74 25.30 -32.65
N ALA A 11 17.91 25.35 -32.03
CA ALA A 11 18.02 25.18 -30.60
C ALA A 11 17.47 26.48 -29.98
N LEU A 12 16.29 26.44 -29.38
CA LEU A 12 15.80 27.52 -28.52
C LEU A 12 16.14 27.18 -27.07
N PRO A 13 16.77 28.09 -26.32
CA PRO A 13 17.11 27.86 -24.92
C PRO A 13 15.85 27.71 -24.06
N ALA A 14 15.90 26.76 -23.13
CA ALA A 14 14.99 26.68 -22.00
C ALA A 14 15.15 27.92 -21.10
N ALA A 15 14.40 28.97 -21.40
CA ALA A 15 14.00 30.05 -20.50
C ALA A 15 13.04 30.96 -21.28
N VAL A 16 11.74 30.65 -21.26
CA VAL A 16 10.74 31.60 -21.79
C VAL A 16 10.58 32.70 -20.75
N ALA A 17 11.32 33.80 -20.96
CA ALA A 17 10.94 35.08 -20.39
C ALA A 17 9.54 35.42 -20.93
N LEU A 18 8.56 35.48 -20.03
CA LEU A 18 7.22 35.98 -20.30
C LEU A 18 7.33 37.36 -20.98
N PRO A 19 6.62 37.63 -22.10
CA PRO A 19 6.52 38.99 -22.57
C PRO A 19 5.65 39.76 -21.56
N ILE A 20 6.30 40.61 -20.76
CA ILE A 20 5.63 41.69 -20.06
C ILE A 20 5.01 42.56 -21.16
N SER A 21 3.69 42.70 -21.13
CA SER A 21 2.93 43.64 -21.97
C SER A 21 3.50 45.05 -21.78
N ALA A 22 4.38 45.47 -22.69
CA ALA A 22 4.90 46.82 -22.73
C ALA A 22 3.96 47.68 -23.58
N SER A 23 3.29 48.62 -22.92
CA SER A 23 2.62 49.74 -23.54
C SER A 23 3.59 50.52 -24.45
N GLY A 24 3.25 50.59 -25.74
CA GLY A 24 3.61 51.62 -26.72
C GLY A 24 5.04 52.16 -26.78
N ARG A 25 5.72 51.92 -27.91
CA ARG A 25 6.24 53.00 -28.77
C ARG A 25 6.66 52.49 -30.14
N SER A 26 6.39 53.34 -31.13
CA SER A 26 6.61 53.22 -32.56
C SER A 26 8.07 53.03 -32.97
N GLY A 27 8.30 52.31 -34.06
CA GLY A 27 9.47 52.50 -34.92
C GLY A 27 10.11 51.22 -35.42
N ASP A 28 10.21 51.12 -36.74
CA ASP A 28 11.14 50.33 -37.55
C ASP A 28 10.74 48.95 -38.08
N ASN A 29 10.59 48.96 -39.41
CA ASN A 29 10.34 47.87 -40.34
C ASN A 29 11.59 46.99 -40.50
N VAL A 30 11.59 45.87 -39.78
CA VAL A 30 12.21 44.62 -40.21
C VAL A 30 11.15 43.56 -40.02
N ALA A 31 10.89 42.71 -41.02
CA ALA A 31 9.90 41.65 -40.98
C ALA A 31 10.14 40.70 -39.79
N ARG A 32 9.59 41.08 -38.64
CA ARG A 32 9.45 40.24 -37.47
C ARG A 32 8.48 39.11 -37.84
N PRO A 33 8.66 37.89 -37.32
CA PRO A 33 7.56 36.94 -37.30
C PRO A 33 6.37 37.68 -36.72
N SER A 34 5.23 37.68 -37.43
CA SER A 34 3.97 38.25 -36.92
C SER A 34 3.84 37.87 -35.45
N ALA A 35 3.73 38.85 -34.56
CA ALA A 35 3.68 38.58 -33.13
C ALA A 35 2.65 37.47 -32.88
N ALA A 36 3.10 36.32 -32.36
CA ALA A 36 2.22 35.18 -32.14
C ALA A 36 1.02 35.69 -31.33
N THR A 37 -0.18 35.48 -31.86
CA THR A 37 -1.41 35.94 -31.19
C THR A 37 -1.47 35.26 -29.83
N SER A 38 -1.63 36.05 -28.77
CA SER A 38 -1.77 35.51 -27.42
C SER A 38 -3.25 35.44 -27.04
N TYR A 39 -3.64 34.33 -26.42
CA TYR A 39 -4.97 34.12 -25.89
C TYR A 39 -4.89 33.95 -24.37
N ASP A 40 -5.72 34.70 -23.64
CA ASP A 40 -5.70 34.69 -22.17
C ASP A 40 -6.18 33.37 -21.55
N SER A 41 -7.02 32.62 -22.27
CA SER A 41 -7.64 31.38 -21.77
C SER A 41 -8.11 30.45 -22.90
N VAL A 42 -8.44 29.21 -22.56
CA VAL A 42 -9.09 28.28 -23.51
C VAL A 42 -10.48 28.79 -23.93
N ALA A 43 -11.15 29.56 -23.07
CA ALA A 43 -12.46 30.13 -23.39
C ALA A 43 -12.38 31.12 -24.56
N SER A 44 -11.32 31.93 -24.66
CA SER A 44 -11.16 32.92 -25.73
C SER A 44 -10.81 32.30 -27.09
N LEU A 45 -10.30 31.06 -27.12
CA LEU A 45 -10.02 30.33 -28.36
C LEU A 45 -11.28 30.03 -29.17
N LYS A 46 -12.41 29.74 -28.51
CA LYS A 46 -13.66 29.30 -29.15
C LYS A 46 -14.20 30.31 -30.16
N SER A 47 -14.04 31.60 -29.88
CA SER A 47 -14.49 32.70 -30.75
C SER A 47 -13.42 33.18 -31.73
N ALA A 48 -12.21 32.64 -31.66
CA ALA A 48 -11.10 33.05 -32.50
C ALA A 48 -11.12 32.29 -33.83
N ALA A 49 -11.13 33.03 -34.95
CA ALA A 49 -10.87 32.47 -36.26
C ALA A 49 -9.39 32.65 -36.61
N ALA A 50 -8.79 31.66 -37.27
CA ALA A 50 -7.42 31.74 -37.74
C ALA A 50 -7.22 30.98 -39.06
N GLU A 51 -6.12 31.27 -39.75
CA GLU A 51 -5.71 30.53 -40.94
C GLU A 51 -5.13 29.16 -40.58
N ASN A 52 -5.08 28.25 -41.55
CA ASN A 52 -4.47 26.94 -41.35
C ASN A 52 -2.96 27.09 -41.09
N GLY A 53 -2.45 26.48 -40.03
CA GLY A 53 -1.04 26.57 -39.62
C GLY A 53 -0.70 27.82 -38.79
N ALA A 54 -1.67 28.67 -38.44
CA ALA A 54 -1.43 29.82 -37.57
C ALA A 54 -0.90 29.37 -36.20
N ILE A 55 0.07 30.12 -35.65
CA ILE A 55 0.68 29.83 -34.34
C ILE A 55 0.22 30.87 -33.33
N ALA A 56 -0.20 30.39 -32.15
CA ALA A 56 -0.63 31.23 -31.06
C ALA A 56 -0.01 30.80 -29.72
N CYS A 57 0.00 31.71 -28.76
CA CYS A 57 0.39 31.42 -27.38
C CYS A 57 -0.84 31.44 -26.48
N LEU A 58 -1.15 30.31 -25.85
CA LEU A 58 -2.12 30.24 -24.76
C LEU A 58 -1.42 30.65 -23.47
N LEU A 59 -1.85 31.72 -22.82
CA LEU A 59 -1.25 32.19 -21.58
C LEU A 59 -1.64 31.32 -20.39
N SER A 60 -2.85 30.77 -20.39
CA SER A 60 -3.39 29.97 -19.31
C SER A 60 -4.56 29.12 -19.81
N TYR A 61 -4.89 28.04 -19.11
CA TYR A 61 -6.12 27.29 -19.37
C TYR A 61 -7.35 28.10 -18.96
N HIS A 62 -7.35 28.57 -17.72
CA HIS A 62 -8.36 29.47 -17.14
C HIS A 62 -7.88 30.91 -17.17
N GLU A 63 -8.77 31.86 -17.43
CA GLU A 63 -8.44 33.28 -17.46
C GLU A 63 -7.80 33.74 -16.14
N GLY A 64 -6.68 34.47 -16.23
CA GLY A 64 -5.95 34.95 -15.05
C GLY A 64 -5.17 33.90 -14.24
N GLY A 65 -5.34 32.60 -14.53
CA GLY A 65 -4.74 31.51 -13.74
C GLY A 65 -3.23 31.28 -13.95
N ARG A 66 -2.70 31.66 -15.11
CA ARG A 66 -1.28 31.50 -15.53
C ARG A 66 -0.74 30.07 -15.43
N ILE A 67 -1.59 29.05 -15.64
CA ILE A 67 -1.22 27.63 -15.64
C ILE A 67 -1.86 26.93 -16.85
N GLY A 68 -1.28 25.84 -17.34
CA GLY A 68 -1.81 25.13 -18.51
C GLY A 68 -1.70 25.89 -19.84
N GLY A 69 -0.89 26.95 -19.89
CA GLY A 69 -0.55 27.66 -21.13
C GLY A 69 0.36 26.86 -22.06
N GLY A 70 0.69 27.39 -23.23
CA GLY A 70 1.57 26.74 -24.19
C GLY A 70 1.37 27.23 -25.63
N LEU A 71 2.19 26.73 -26.54
CA LEU A 71 2.06 27.04 -27.97
C LEU A 71 0.96 26.20 -28.61
N LEU A 72 0.18 26.83 -29.49
CA LEU A 72 -0.89 26.20 -30.25
C LEU A 72 -0.66 26.38 -31.76
N VAL A 73 -1.11 25.41 -32.55
CA VAL A 73 -1.17 25.47 -34.01
C VAL A 73 -2.62 25.28 -34.45
N HIS A 74 -3.11 26.17 -35.30
CA HIS A 74 -4.48 26.11 -35.82
C HIS A 74 -4.57 25.17 -37.03
N SER A 75 -5.67 24.44 -37.14
CA SER A 75 -6.03 23.67 -38.33
C SER A 75 -7.45 23.98 -38.77
N VAL A 76 -7.64 24.24 -40.06
CA VAL A 76 -8.97 24.48 -40.65
C VAL A 76 -9.58 23.14 -41.07
N GLY A 77 -10.81 22.86 -40.63
CA GLY A 77 -11.51 21.60 -40.88
C GLY A 77 -11.96 20.89 -39.60
N ASN A 78 -12.76 19.82 -39.74
CA ASN A 78 -13.48 19.18 -38.63
C ASN A 78 -12.94 17.80 -38.23
N ASP A 79 -11.82 17.34 -38.80
CA ASP A 79 -11.37 15.95 -38.63
C ASP A 79 -10.63 15.70 -37.30
N ILE A 80 -10.24 16.76 -36.58
CA ILE A 80 -9.55 16.66 -35.29
C ILE A 80 -10.58 16.66 -34.15
N LYS A 81 -10.63 15.57 -33.38
CA LYS A 81 -11.48 15.48 -32.19
C LYS A 81 -11.00 16.43 -31.10
N ILE A 82 -11.90 17.29 -30.62
CA ILE A 82 -11.67 18.19 -29.48
C ILE A 82 -11.73 17.37 -28.19
N ASN A 83 -10.69 17.47 -27.36
CA ASN A 83 -10.60 16.77 -26.07
C ASN A 83 -10.44 17.72 -24.86
N MET A 84 -10.28 19.03 -25.11
CA MET A 84 -10.08 20.06 -24.09
C MET A 84 -8.80 19.85 -23.25
N ILE A 85 -7.80 19.12 -23.75
CA ILE A 85 -6.51 18.88 -23.09
C ILE A 85 -5.35 19.24 -24.02
N THR A 86 -5.38 18.69 -25.24
CA THR A 86 -4.40 18.97 -26.30
C THR A 86 -5.05 19.60 -27.52
N THR A 87 -6.37 19.54 -27.65
CA THR A 87 -7.13 20.15 -28.75
C THR A 87 -8.31 20.96 -28.23
N TYR A 88 -8.51 22.14 -28.81
CA TYR A 88 -9.49 23.13 -28.38
C TYR A 88 -10.30 23.67 -29.57
N PRO A 89 -11.56 24.07 -29.38
CA PRO A 89 -12.38 24.63 -30.45
C PRO A 89 -11.86 26.00 -30.91
N SER A 90 -12.08 26.32 -32.18
CA SER A 90 -11.98 27.68 -32.73
C SER A 90 -13.25 28.05 -33.50
N ALA A 91 -13.38 29.30 -33.95
CA ALA A 91 -14.56 29.74 -34.72
C ALA A 91 -14.65 29.10 -36.11
N ASN A 92 -13.54 28.60 -36.66
CA ASN A 92 -13.46 28.03 -38.02
C ASN A 92 -12.58 26.77 -38.12
N GLY A 93 -12.31 26.08 -37.01
CA GLY A 93 -11.39 24.95 -36.94
C GLY A 93 -11.04 24.51 -35.52
N VAL A 94 -9.81 24.05 -35.34
CA VAL A 94 -9.30 23.49 -34.08
C VAL A 94 -7.90 24.04 -33.77
N TRP A 95 -7.68 24.41 -32.52
CA TRP A 95 -6.36 24.70 -31.99
C TRP A 95 -5.75 23.46 -31.36
N SER A 96 -4.57 23.04 -31.82
CA SER A 96 -3.84 21.89 -31.30
C SER A 96 -2.59 22.35 -30.57
N ARG A 97 -2.37 21.83 -29.37
CA ARG A 97 -1.19 22.13 -28.56
C ARG A 97 0.06 21.51 -29.17
N VAL A 98 1.12 22.30 -29.24
CA VAL A 98 2.46 21.81 -29.60
C VAL A 98 3.03 21.08 -28.39
N MET A 99 3.11 19.75 -28.48
CA MET A 99 3.61 18.89 -27.42
C MET A 99 5.07 18.51 -27.70
N ASP A 100 5.92 18.58 -26.68
CA ASP A 100 7.11 17.74 -26.64
C ASP A 100 6.66 16.32 -26.23
N ARG A 101 7.11 15.30 -26.96
CA ARG A 101 6.71 13.91 -26.66
C ARG A 101 7.48 13.39 -25.45
N THR A 102 7.18 13.89 -24.27
CA THR A 102 7.86 13.55 -23.00
C THR A 102 7.25 12.35 -22.28
N GLY A 103 6.23 11.69 -22.87
CA GLY A 103 5.59 10.49 -22.32
C GLY A 103 4.62 10.76 -21.16
N ALA A 104 4.51 12.01 -20.71
CA ALA A 104 3.57 12.44 -19.69
C ALA A 104 2.80 13.70 -20.11
N ILE A 105 1.60 13.88 -19.56
CA ILE A 105 0.76 15.07 -19.70
C ILE A 105 0.67 15.80 -18.35
N ASP A 106 0.87 17.11 -18.36
CA ASP A 106 0.75 17.93 -17.15
C ASP A 106 -0.73 18.14 -16.79
N ALA A 107 -1.07 18.00 -15.50
CA ALA A 107 -2.43 18.13 -15.00
C ALA A 107 -3.08 19.48 -15.36
N SER A 108 -2.30 20.55 -15.44
CA SER A 108 -2.81 21.87 -15.82
C SER A 108 -3.28 21.95 -17.27
N PHE A 109 -2.91 21.00 -18.15
CA PHE A 109 -3.38 20.98 -19.53
C PHE A 109 -4.85 20.58 -19.65
N ALA A 110 -5.38 19.86 -18.65
CA ALA A 110 -6.80 19.58 -18.51
C ALA A 110 -7.56 20.67 -17.74
N GLY A 111 -6.89 21.74 -17.31
CA GLY A 111 -7.49 22.81 -16.52
C GLY A 111 -7.38 22.64 -15.01
N MET A 112 -6.71 21.60 -14.51
CA MET A 112 -6.55 21.43 -13.06
C MET A 112 -5.77 22.60 -12.44
N VAL A 113 -6.26 23.10 -11.29
CA VAL A 113 -5.73 24.24 -10.56
C VAL A 113 -5.31 23.81 -9.13
N PRO A 114 -4.05 24.00 -8.73
CA PRO A 114 -3.53 23.59 -7.42
C PRO A 114 -3.67 24.66 -6.31
N ASP A 115 -4.80 25.36 -6.23
CA ASP A 115 -5.02 26.50 -5.31
C ASP A 115 -5.82 26.17 -4.03
N GLY A 116 -6.28 24.92 -3.90
CA GLY A 116 -7.09 24.43 -2.80
C GLY A 116 -8.54 24.92 -2.78
N LYS A 117 -9.00 25.63 -3.81
CA LYS A 117 -10.34 26.23 -3.92
C LYS A 117 -11.10 25.77 -5.15
N TYR A 118 -10.43 25.71 -6.29
CA TYR A 118 -11.02 25.24 -7.54
C TYR A 118 -11.35 23.75 -7.43
N ASP A 119 -12.56 23.38 -7.85
CA ASP A 119 -12.96 21.98 -7.87
C ASP A 119 -12.42 21.29 -9.12
N ASN A 120 -11.41 20.45 -8.92
CA ASN A 120 -10.69 19.74 -9.97
C ASN A 120 -11.39 18.45 -10.42
N THR A 121 -12.54 18.09 -9.83
CA THR A 121 -13.16 16.77 -10.03
C THR A 121 -13.40 16.44 -11.50
N ALA A 122 -14.03 17.35 -12.27
CA ALA A 122 -14.34 17.10 -13.68
C ALA A 122 -13.09 17.05 -14.56
N ASP A 123 -12.16 17.99 -14.35
CA ASP A 123 -10.92 18.08 -15.11
C ASP A 123 -10.02 16.86 -14.89
N HIS A 124 -9.96 16.37 -13.64
CA HIS A 124 -9.19 15.19 -13.29
C HIS A 124 -9.76 13.92 -13.91
N ILE A 125 -11.10 13.77 -13.93
CA ILE A 125 -11.76 12.65 -14.64
C ILE A 125 -11.43 12.72 -16.14
N ASN A 126 -11.51 13.90 -16.76
CA ASN A 126 -11.20 14.06 -18.17
C ASN A 126 -9.73 13.68 -18.47
N LEU A 127 -8.81 14.15 -17.62
CA LEU A 127 -7.38 13.88 -17.75
C LEU A 127 -7.05 12.40 -17.63
N ILE A 128 -7.60 11.70 -16.64
CA ILE A 128 -7.38 10.26 -16.44
C ILE A 128 -7.87 9.46 -17.65
N ASN A 129 -9.07 9.76 -18.15
CA ASN A 129 -9.62 9.05 -19.30
C ASN A 129 -8.80 9.29 -20.56
N TYR A 130 -8.34 10.53 -20.78
CA TYR A 130 -7.46 10.86 -21.91
C TYR A 130 -6.11 10.16 -21.80
N ALA A 131 -5.46 10.23 -20.63
CA ALA A 131 -4.16 9.61 -20.42
C ALA A 131 -4.19 8.08 -20.59
N ASP A 132 -5.25 7.43 -20.07
CA ASP A 132 -5.45 6.00 -20.25
C ASP A 132 -5.70 5.62 -21.71
N GLN A 133 -6.49 6.41 -22.45
CA GLN A 133 -6.77 6.19 -23.87
C GLN A 133 -5.49 6.34 -24.73
N GLU A 134 -4.66 7.34 -24.43
CA GLU A 134 -3.46 7.65 -25.20
C GLU A 134 -2.22 6.86 -24.76
N GLY A 135 -2.30 6.15 -23.62
CA GLY A 135 -1.18 5.37 -23.07
C GLY A 135 -0.03 6.25 -22.59
N ILE A 136 -0.35 7.37 -21.94
CA ILE A 136 0.63 8.34 -21.41
C ILE A 136 0.44 8.55 -19.91
N ASP A 137 1.49 9.01 -19.24
CA ASP A 137 1.47 9.25 -17.79
C ASP A 137 0.89 10.63 -17.45
N ILE A 138 0.45 10.81 -16.20
CA ILE A 138 0.00 12.11 -15.68
C ILE A 138 1.04 12.64 -14.71
N SER A 139 1.49 13.87 -14.94
CA SER A 139 2.35 14.62 -14.03
C SER A 139 1.56 15.71 -13.32
N TYR A 140 1.66 15.76 -11.99
CA TYR A 140 1.05 16.80 -11.18
C TYR A 140 2.10 17.81 -10.72
N GLY A 141 1.76 19.10 -10.80
CA GLY A 141 2.51 20.16 -10.15
C GLY A 141 2.34 20.16 -8.62
N SER A 142 3.10 21.03 -7.95
CA SER A 142 2.96 21.29 -6.51
C SER A 142 1.73 22.17 -6.22
N GLY A 143 1.05 21.87 -5.12
CA GLY A 143 -0.05 22.62 -4.52
C GLY A 143 -1.22 21.71 -4.16
N VAL A 144 -2.38 22.32 -3.89
CA VAL A 144 -3.56 21.61 -3.38
C VAL A 144 -4.63 21.52 -4.46
N TYR A 145 -4.92 20.32 -4.93
CA TYR A 145 -6.02 20.06 -5.87
C TYR A 145 -7.24 19.64 -5.05
N TYR A 146 -8.21 20.55 -4.94
CA TYR A 146 -9.46 20.28 -4.22
C TYR A 146 -10.44 19.50 -5.12
N HIS A 147 -11.10 18.50 -4.55
CA HIS A 147 -12.11 17.67 -5.21
C HIS A 147 -13.37 17.62 -4.35
N SER A 148 -14.50 18.06 -4.92
CA SER A 148 -15.80 18.01 -4.26
C SER A 148 -16.61 16.74 -4.57
N GLY A 149 -16.13 15.89 -5.49
CA GLY A 149 -16.77 14.64 -5.87
C GLY A 149 -15.81 13.47 -6.12
N ILE A 150 -16.35 12.40 -6.70
CA ILE A 150 -15.63 11.14 -6.95
C ILE A 150 -14.82 11.25 -8.23
N VAL A 151 -13.50 11.02 -8.13
CA VAL A 151 -12.62 10.84 -9.29
C VAL A 151 -12.51 9.35 -9.57
N GLU A 152 -13.30 8.85 -10.49
CA GLU A 152 -13.29 7.43 -10.86
C GLU A 152 -12.62 7.22 -12.21
N LYS A 153 -11.55 6.42 -12.21
CA LYS A 153 -11.09 5.75 -13.41
C LYS A 153 -11.97 4.53 -13.64
N LYS A 154 -12.87 4.62 -14.61
CA LYS A 154 -13.77 3.52 -14.97
C LYS A 154 -12.96 2.36 -15.57
N ALA A 155 -13.51 1.15 -15.40
CA ALA A 155 -12.92 -0.15 -15.76
C ALA A 155 -11.89 -0.09 -16.89
N SER A 156 -10.65 -0.51 -16.62
CA SER A 156 -9.62 -0.51 -17.66
C SER A 156 -8.57 -1.60 -17.44
N PHE A 157 -7.95 -2.00 -18.55
CA PHE A 157 -6.86 -2.97 -18.66
C PHE A 157 -5.49 -2.32 -18.55
N SER A 158 -5.46 -1.00 -18.52
CA SER A 158 -4.29 -0.14 -18.34
C SER A 158 -4.54 0.79 -17.17
N CYS A 159 -3.51 1.47 -16.69
CA CYS A 159 -3.68 2.65 -15.85
C CYS A 159 -2.50 3.58 -16.13
N PRO A 160 -2.73 4.88 -16.38
CA PRO A 160 -1.63 5.82 -16.50
C PRO A 160 -0.88 5.87 -15.16
N ASN A 161 0.42 6.15 -15.19
CA ASN A 161 1.11 6.49 -13.94
C ASN A 161 0.61 7.86 -13.45
N LEU A 162 0.41 7.98 -12.15
CA LEU A 162 0.04 9.23 -11.49
C LEU A 162 1.26 9.73 -10.71
N ILE A 163 1.92 10.78 -11.21
CA ILE A 163 3.24 11.21 -10.75
C ILE A 163 3.15 12.57 -10.06
N GLY A 164 3.15 12.56 -8.73
CA GLY A 164 3.25 13.75 -7.90
C GLY A 164 4.69 14.13 -7.57
N CYS A 165 4.86 15.32 -6.98
CA CYS A 165 6.18 15.86 -6.61
C CYS A 165 6.54 15.66 -5.11
N GLY A 166 5.90 14.69 -4.44
CA GLY A 166 6.07 14.40 -3.01
C GLY A 166 5.30 15.37 -2.10
N GLY A 167 5.59 15.39 -0.80
CA GLY A 167 5.29 16.53 0.08
C GLY A 167 4.52 16.26 1.37
N ARG A 168 5.04 16.79 2.48
CA ARG A 168 4.37 17.00 3.78
C ARG A 168 4.80 18.35 4.37
N ARG A 169 4.41 19.44 3.71
CA ARG A 169 4.39 20.81 4.26
C ARG A 169 3.15 21.48 3.70
N ALA A 170 2.46 22.30 4.50
CA ALA A 170 1.04 22.68 4.36
C ALA A 170 0.55 23.15 2.96
N ASP A 171 1.45 23.47 2.04
CA ASP A 171 1.21 23.95 0.68
C ASP A 171 2.27 23.48 -0.35
N LYS A 172 3.18 22.57 0.02
CA LYS A 172 4.26 22.10 -0.86
C LYS A 172 4.14 20.61 -1.12
N GLY A 173 4.27 20.26 -2.40
CA GLY A 173 4.02 18.91 -2.87
C GLY A 173 2.70 18.74 -3.60
N THR A 174 2.41 17.56 -4.12
CA THR A 174 1.13 17.25 -4.77
C THR A 174 0.15 16.77 -3.73
N ILE A 175 -0.84 17.60 -3.40
CA ILE A 175 -1.88 17.27 -2.42
C ILE A 175 -3.22 17.11 -3.16
N LEU A 176 -3.74 15.89 -3.21
CA LEU A 176 -5.10 15.64 -3.66
C LEU A 176 -6.04 15.69 -2.44
N LYS A 177 -6.77 16.79 -2.31
CA LYS A 177 -7.69 17.03 -1.20
C LYS A 177 -9.11 16.66 -1.60
N PHE A 178 -9.74 15.77 -0.85
CA PHE A 178 -11.11 15.31 -1.08
C PHE A 178 -12.02 15.81 0.05
N SER A 179 -13.21 16.29 -0.32
CA SER A 179 -14.28 16.64 0.63
C SER A 179 -14.97 15.39 1.22
N SER A 180 -15.98 15.62 2.05
CA SER A 180 -16.85 14.57 2.56
C SER A 180 -17.48 13.74 1.45
N ASN A 181 -17.46 12.42 1.60
CA ASN A 181 -17.94 11.43 0.61
C ASN A 181 -17.21 11.46 -0.76
N SER A 182 -16.14 12.24 -0.90
CA SER A 182 -15.31 12.27 -2.09
C SER A 182 -14.10 11.35 -1.94
N PHE A 183 -13.63 10.78 -3.05
CA PHE A 183 -12.49 9.87 -3.09
C PHE A 183 -11.99 9.70 -4.52
N MET A 184 -10.79 9.16 -4.65
CA MET A 184 -10.30 8.60 -5.90
C MET A 184 -10.61 7.10 -5.95
N LYS A 185 -11.17 6.61 -7.06
CA LYS A 185 -11.36 5.18 -7.30
C LYS A 185 -10.63 4.75 -8.57
N ILE A 186 -9.75 3.77 -8.45
CA ILE A 186 -9.11 3.08 -9.57
C ILE A 186 -9.78 1.71 -9.71
N LYS A 187 -10.53 1.53 -10.80
CA LYS A 187 -11.28 0.28 -11.06
C LYS A 187 -10.66 -0.52 -12.20
N GLY A 188 -10.42 -1.81 -11.95
CA GLY A 188 -9.99 -2.80 -12.93
C GLY A 188 -11.16 -3.54 -13.58
N GLY A 189 -10.88 -4.69 -14.22
CA GLY A 189 -11.95 -5.45 -14.89
C GLY A 189 -11.61 -6.79 -15.56
N SER A 190 -10.35 -7.22 -15.66
CA SER A 190 -10.00 -8.49 -16.39
C SER A 190 -8.91 -9.36 -15.78
N GLY A 191 -8.38 -9.02 -14.59
CA GLY A 191 -7.22 -9.72 -14.03
C GLY A 191 -5.90 -9.43 -14.76
N ILE A 192 -5.88 -8.46 -15.69
CA ILE A 192 -4.64 -7.99 -16.32
C ILE A 192 -3.85 -7.16 -15.30
N LEU A 193 -2.56 -7.48 -15.16
CA LEU A 193 -1.61 -6.67 -14.40
C LEU A 193 -1.33 -5.38 -15.17
N CYS A 194 -1.83 -4.24 -14.66
CA CYS A 194 -1.66 -2.96 -15.36
C CYS A 194 -0.22 -2.43 -15.27
N SER A 195 0.56 -2.88 -14.28
CA SER A 195 1.95 -2.47 -14.04
C SER A 195 2.13 -0.95 -13.93
N SER A 196 1.19 -0.29 -13.25
CA SER A 196 1.13 1.17 -13.14
C SER A 196 1.54 1.66 -11.76
N ASN A 197 1.93 2.91 -11.65
CA ASN A 197 2.42 3.53 -10.43
C ASN A 197 1.64 4.79 -10.05
N ILE A 198 1.21 4.91 -8.80
CA ILE A 198 0.74 6.14 -8.17
C ILE A 198 1.82 6.58 -7.19
N SER A 199 2.52 7.68 -7.47
CA SER A 199 3.71 8.02 -6.70
C SER A 199 3.78 9.47 -6.25
N GLY A 200 4.30 9.69 -5.03
CA GLY A 200 4.62 11.04 -4.54
C GLY A 200 3.39 11.95 -4.36
N ILE A 201 2.23 11.36 -4.06
CA ILE A 201 0.97 12.09 -3.84
C ILE A 201 0.57 12.02 -2.38
N HIS A 202 0.17 13.16 -1.81
CA HIS A 202 -0.50 13.25 -0.52
C HIS A 202 -2.02 13.25 -0.73
N PHE A 203 -2.69 12.17 -0.35
CA PHE A 203 -4.14 12.06 -0.27
C PHE A 203 -4.62 12.61 1.09
N SER A 204 -5.40 13.68 1.08
CA SER A 204 -5.98 14.28 2.30
C SER A 204 -7.49 14.37 2.24
N GLY A 205 -8.17 13.82 3.24
CA GLY A 205 -9.63 13.85 3.33
C GLY A 205 -10.15 14.94 4.26
N ASP A 206 -11.35 14.70 4.78
CA ASP A 206 -12.05 15.53 5.76
C ASP A 206 -12.10 14.92 7.18
N GLY A 207 -11.68 13.67 7.35
CA GLY A 207 -11.70 12.91 8.61
C GLY A 207 -12.56 11.66 8.55
N ASP A 208 -13.66 11.67 7.79
CA ASP A 208 -14.67 10.61 7.78
C ASP A 208 -14.62 9.73 6.51
N ASN A 209 -13.73 10.05 5.55
CA ASN A 209 -13.60 9.27 4.32
C ASN A 209 -13.29 7.79 4.61
N ASN A 210 -14.19 6.90 4.17
CA ASN A 210 -14.04 5.45 4.26
C ASN A 210 -13.30 4.88 3.02
N GLY A 211 -12.05 5.33 2.84
CA GLY A 211 -11.20 5.03 1.70
C GLY A 211 -11.03 6.25 0.82
N ILE A 212 -9.97 7.03 1.04
CA ILE A 212 -9.67 8.20 0.19
C ILE A 212 -9.09 7.79 -1.16
N LEU A 213 -8.39 6.65 -1.19
CA LEU A 213 -8.05 5.94 -2.40
C LEU A 213 -8.70 4.55 -2.36
N ILE A 214 -9.60 4.29 -3.31
CA ILE A 214 -10.26 3.01 -3.47
C ILE A 214 -9.63 2.29 -4.67
N VAL A 215 -9.16 1.07 -4.44
CA VAL A 215 -8.62 0.20 -5.48
C VAL A 215 -9.59 -0.97 -5.62
N ALA A 216 -10.30 -1.00 -6.74
CA ALA A 216 -11.42 -1.93 -6.96
C ALA A 216 -11.13 -2.89 -8.10
N ASP A 217 -11.19 -4.21 -7.84
CA ASP A 217 -11.01 -5.26 -8.87
C ASP A 217 -9.73 -5.09 -9.72
N GLN A 218 -8.66 -4.57 -9.12
CA GLN A 218 -7.47 -4.10 -9.83
C GLN A 218 -6.31 -5.06 -9.65
N CYS A 219 -5.46 -5.19 -10.67
CA CYS A 219 -4.24 -5.96 -10.58
C CYS A 219 -3.01 -5.13 -11.00
N GLY A 220 -1.89 -5.26 -10.28
CA GLY A 220 -0.59 -4.72 -10.66
C GLY A 220 -0.38 -3.22 -10.42
N LEU A 221 -1.04 -2.62 -9.42
CA LEU A 221 -0.85 -1.22 -9.06
C LEU A 221 0.22 -1.03 -7.95
N SER A 222 1.30 -0.31 -8.26
CA SER A 222 2.26 0.18 -7.26
C SER A 222 1.79 1.53 -6.71
N ILE A 223 1.78 1.69 -5.38
CA ILE A 223 1.44 2.96 -4.73
C ILE A 223 2.66 3.38 -3.90
N GLU A 224 3.44 4.33 -4.39
CA GLU A 224 4.80 4.59 -3.90
C GLU A 224 4.96 5.95 -3.24
N ARG A 225 5.54 5.99 -2.04
CA ARG A 225 5.90 7.25 -1.36
C ARG A 225 4.70 8.20 -1.22
N CYS A 226 3.49 7.64 -1.12
CA CYS A 226 2.26 8.38 -0.89
C CYS A 226 2.02 8.62 0.59
N ILE A 227 1.25 9.67 0.89
CA ILE A 227 0.87 10.02 2.25
C ILE A 227 -0.65 10.02 2.34
N PHE A 228 -1.18 9.47 3.43
CA PHE A 228 -2.62 9.44 3.73
C PHE A 228 -2.89 10.17 5.03
N SER A 229 -3.81 11.14 5.03
CA SER A 229 -4.18 11.91 6.22
C SER A 229 -5.62 12.37 6.21
N ASN A 230 -6.12 12.77 7.38
CA ASN A 230 -7.46 13.32 7.58
C ASN A 230 -8.52 12.40 6.94
N CYS A 231 -8.48 11.11 7.26
CA CYS A 231 -9.42 10.13 6.73
C CYS A 231 -9.60 8.99 7.73
N HIS A 232 -10.77 8.35 7.67
CA HIS A 232 -11.03 7.17 8.49
C HIS A 232 -10.26 5.97 7.93
N ILE A 233 -10.36 5.73 6.61
CA ILE A 233 -9.56 4.73 5.90
C ILE A 233 -8.73 5.39 4.81
N GLY A 234 -7.42 5.18 4.84
CA GLY A 234 -6.49 5.65 3.80
C GLY A 234 -6.75 4.97 2.46
N ILE A 235 -6.54 3.66 2.41
CA ILE A 235 -6.76 2.85 1.21
C ILE A 235 -7.77 1.76 1.47
N ARG A 236 -8.74 1.65 0.56
CA ARG A 236 -9.74 0.59 0.57
C ARG A 236 -9.53 -0.30 -0.66
N MET A 237 -9.07 -1.53 -0.42
CA MET A 237 -8.96 -2.57 -1.43
C MET A 237 -10.28 -3.33 -1.47
N ILE A 238 -10.99 -3.32 -2.60
CA ILE A 238 -12.32 -3.95 -2.71
C ILE A 238 -12.45 -4.83 -3.95
N ASN A 239 -12.95 -6.06 -3.75
CA ASN A 239 -13.43 -6.89 -4.84
C ASN A 239 -14.93 -6.63 -5.01
N GLU A 240 -15.26 -5.66 -5.86
CA GLU A 240 -16.58 -5.02 -5.98
C GLU A 240 -17.46 -5.75 -7.00
N SER A 241 -16.90 -6.13 -8.15
CA SER A 241 -17.66 -6.64 -9.29
C SER A 241 -17.79 -8.16 -9.27
N SER A 242 -18.82 -8.72 -9.90
CA SER A 242 -18.94 -10.19 -10.04
C SER A 242 -17.70 -10.76 -10.73
N LYS A 243 -17.08 -11.79 -10.13
CA LYS A 243 -15.79 -12.38 -10.54
C LYS A 243 -14.58 -11.44 -10.45
N GLY A 244 -14.75 -10.22 -9.93
CA GLY A 244 -13.67 -9.29 -9.66
C GLY A 244 -12.75 -9.81 -8.57
N PHE A 245 -11.45 -9.56 -8.72
CA PHE A 245 -10.42 -9.92 -7.76
C PHE A 245 -9.27 -8.92 -7.86
N SER A 246 -8.41 -8.91 -6.83
CA SER A 246 -7.27 -8.01 -6.76
C SER A 246 -5.97 -8.79 -6.60
N GLU A 247 -4.95 -8.44 -7.39
CA GLU A 247 -3.63 -9.06 -7.28
C GLU A 247 -2.48 -8.06 -7.43
N PHE A 248 -1.38 -8.27 -6.72
CA PHE A 248 -0.13 -7.52 -6.88
C PHE A 248 -0.29 -6.00 -6.79
N ASN A 249 -1.25 -5.51 -5.99
CA ASN A 249 -1.34 -4.10 -5.65
C ASN A 249 -0.54 -3.85 -4.36
N VAL A 250 0.60 -3.18 -4.48
CA VAL A 250 1.54 -3.03 -3.36
C VAL A 250 1.70 -1.56 -3.03
N LEU A 251 1.53 -1.22 -1.77
CA LEU A 251 1.92 0.08 -1.26
C LEU A 251 3.39 -0.01 -0.84
N ASP A 252 4.25 0.84 -1.41
CA ASP A 252 5.66 0.89 -1.07
C ASP A 252 6.01 2.26 -0.46
N LYS A 253 6.68 2.26 0.69
CA LYS A 253 7.19 3.47 1.37
C LYS A 253 6.11 4.51 1.62
N CYS A 254 4.86 4.08 1.77
CA CYS A 254 3.73 4.97 2.09
C CYS A 254 3.73 5.36 3.57
N THR A 255 3.16 6.51 3.88
CA THR A 255 2.98 6.99 5.26
C THR A 255 1.50 7.23 5.56
N PHE A 256 0.98 6.57 6.59
CA PHE A 256 -0.32 6.84 7.19
C PHE A 256 -0.13 7.76 8.39
N SER A 257 -0.63 8.99 8.31
CA SER A 257 -0.41 10.01 9.34
C SER A 257 -1.23 9.75 10.60
N ALA A 258 -1.00 10.56 11.65
CA ALA A 258 -1.77 10.52 12.89
C ALA A 258 -3.27 10.83 12.73
N SER A 259 -3.69 11.40 11.60
CA SER A 259 -5.08 11.68 11.26
C SER A 259 -5.66 10.69 10.24
N CYS A 260 -4.96 9.58 10.00
CA CYS A 260 -5.47 8.42 9.28
C CYS A 260 -5.76 7.31 10.32
N SER A 261 -7.04 6.99 10.56
CA SER A 261 -7.41 6.00 11.60
C SER A 261 -6.98 4.58 11.23
N THR A 262 -7.42 4.10 10.07
CA THR A 262 -7.02 2.81 9.47
C THR A 262 -6.27 3.09 8.18
N GLY A 263 -5.11 2.48 7.99
CA GLY A 263 -4.35 2.72 6.76
C GLY A 263 -4.89 1.94 5.57
N ILE A 264 -5.14 0.65 5.76
CA ILE A 264 -5.65 -0.22 4.69
C ILE A 264 -6.80 -1.11 5.17
N SER A 265 -7.85 -1.21 4.35
CA SER A 265 -8.90 -2.23 4.48
C SER A 265 -8.96 -3.13 3.26
N TYR A 266 -9.31 -4.40 3.50
CA TYR A 266 -9.66 -5.39 2.47
C TYR A 266 -11.13 -5.72 2.60
N GLU A 267 -11.89 -5.58 1.53
CA GLU A 267 -13.33 -5.75 1.53
C GLU A 267 -13.83 -6.55 0.33
N ARG A 268 -14.82 -7.38 0.57
CA ARG A 268 -15.49 -8.14 -0.49
C ARG A 268 -16.94 -7.69 -0.58
N ASP A 269 -17.36 -7.31 -1.78
CA ASP A 269 -18.77 -7.17 -2.14
C ASP A 269 -19.18 -8.35 -3.03
N LYS A 270 -19.36 -8.14 -4.34
CA LYS A 270 -19.79 -9.20 -5.28
C LYS A 270 -18.64 -10.00 -5.89
N GLY A 271 -17.40 -9.58 -5.64
CA GLY A 271 -16.21 -10.24 -6.16
C GLY A 271 -15.83 -11.51 -5.43
N ASN A 272 -14.68 -12.06 -5.82
CA ASN A 272 -14.07 -13.22 -5.19
C ASN A 272 -13.42 -12.82 -3.86
N GLU A 273 -13.11 -13.79 -3.01
CA GLU A 273 -12.37 -13.57 -1.76
C GLU A 273 -10.92 -13.12 -1.96
N SER A 274 -10.36 -13.31 -3.17
CA SER A 274 -8.91 -13.29 -3.40
C SER A 274 -8.29 -11.88 -3.42
N PHE A 275 -7.34 -11.65 -2.51
CA PHE A 275 -6.38 -10.55 -2.49
C PHE A 275 -4.97 -11.13 -2.49
N HIS A 276 -4.43 -11.38 -3.69
CA HIS A 276 -3.17 -12.10 -3.87
C HIS A 276 -2.00 -11.12 -4.04
N GLY A 277 -0.95 -11.17 -3.22
CA GLY A 277 0.17 -10.23 -3.42
C GLY A 277 -0.21 -8.77 -3.17
N THR A 278 -1.38 -8.51 -2.59
CA THR A 278 -1.83 -7.17 -2.23
C THR A 278 -1.41 -6.87 -0.80
N GLY A 279 -0.58 -5.84 -0.59
CA GLY A 279 0.00 -5.60 0.73
C GLY A 279 0.85 -4.35 0.88
N LEU A 280 1.68 -4.34 1.91
CA LEU A 280 2.47 -3.21 2.38
C LEU A 280 3.97 -3.54 2.36
N SER A 281 4.77 -2.68 1.73
CA SER A 281 6.23 -2.73 1.68
C SER A 281 6.80 -1.45 2.26
N GLU A 282 7.68 -1.56 3.25
CA GLU A 282 8.36 -0.44 3.93
C GLU A 282 7.44 0.73 4.34
N CYS A 283 6.19 0.44 4.70
CA CYS A 283 5.19 1.48 5.03
C CYS A 283 5.27 1.90 6.49
N ILE A 284 4.85 3.13 6.78
CA ILE A 284 4.89 3.71 8.12
C ILE A 284 3.49 4.09 8.59
N PHE A 285 3.13 3.69 9.80
CA PHE A 285 1.94 4.14 10.51
C PHE A 285 2.36 5.08 11.66
N GLN A 286 1.83 6.30 11.67
CA GLN A 286 2.14 7.32 12.70
C GLN A 286 0.92 7.63 13.56
N GLN A 287 0.26 6.63 14.13
CA GLN A 287 -0.97 6.87 14.91
C GLN A 287 -0.65 7.44 16.29
N GLN A 288 -0.83 8.76 16.42
CA GLN A 288 -0.69 9.48 17.69
C GLN A 288 -2.04 9.80 18.33
N THR A 289 -3.11 9.86 17.53
CA THR A 289 -4.48 10.11 18.01
C THR A 289 -5.09 8.82 18.54
N LYS A 290 -5.73 8.90 19.72
CA LYS A 290 -6.39 7.76 20.33
C LYS A 290 -7.67 7.40 19.56
N ASP A 291 -7.71 6.19 19.01
CA ASP A 291 -8.88 5.58 18.40
C ASP A 291 -8.83 4.08 18.68
N ASP A 292 -9.66 3.62 19.63
CA ASP A 292 -9.65 2.25 20.14
C ASP A 292 -10.36 1.26 19.19
N ASN A 293 -11.05 1.74 18.16
CA ASN A 293 -11.84 0.91 17.23
C ASN A 293 -11.25 0.83 15.82
N SER A 294 -10.11 1.49 15.58
CA SER A 294 -9.48 1.55 14.26
C SER A 294 -8.17 0.78 14.23
N PRO A 295 -8.14 -0.43 13.65
CA PRO A 295 -6.90 -1.15 13.41
C PRO A 295 -6.10 -0.47 12.29
N HIS A 296 -4.78 -0.67 12.24
CA HIS A 296 -3.97 -0.16 11.12
C HIS A 296 -4.27 -0.90 9.81
N VAL A 297 -4.53 -2.21 9.92
CA VAL A 297 -4.87 -3.11 8.83
C VAL A 297 -6.16 -3.83 9.19
N LEU A 298 -7.18 -3.70 8.34
CA LEU A 298 -8.46 -4.41 8.48
C LEU A 298 -8.61 -5.44 7.36
N ILE A 299 -8.64 -6.72 7.70
CA ILE A 299 -9.04 -7.78 6.76
C ILE A 299 -10.52 -8.09 7.03
N GLY A 300 -11.39 -7.62 6.15
CA GLY A 300 -12.83 -7.78 6.28
C GLY A 300 -13.32 -9.22 6.08
N LYS A 301 -14.58 -9.46 6.42
CA LYS A 301 -15.24 -10.76 6.28
C LYS A 301 -15.15 -11.30 4.86
N ASN A 302 -15.00 -12.62 4.76
CA ASN A 302 -14.93 -13.35 3.48
C ASN A 302 -13.79 -12.91 2.54
N CYS A 303 -12.79 -12.19 3.06
CA CYS A 303 -11.57 -11.84 2.33
C CYS A 303 -10.46 -12.84 2.63
N LEU A 304 -9.75 -13.26 1.60
CA LEU A 304 -8.57 -14.11 1.65
C LEU A 304 -7.38 -13.28 1.16
N VAL A 305 -6.58 -12.78 2.10
CA VAL A 305 -5.34 -12.06 1.81
C VAL A 305 -4.19 -13.04 1.90
N TYR A 306 -3.45 -13.26 0.83
CA TYR A 306 -2.44 -14.32 0.79
C TYR A 306 -1.27 -13.96 -0.09
N ASN A 307 -0.10 -14.51 0.28
CA ASN A 307 1.18 -14.19 -0.34
C ASN A 307 1.35 -12.67 -0.46
N ALA A 308 0.93 -11.95 0.58
CA ALA A 308 0.87 -10.49 0.60
C ALA A 308 2.09 -9.92 1.35
N PRO A 309 2.78 -8.90 0.82
CA PRO A 309 3.86 -8.26 1.57
C PRO A 309 3.32 -7.53 2.81
N MET A 310 4.07 -7.59 3.91
CA MET A 310 3.81 -6.85 5.14
C MET A 310 5.14 -6.52 5.82
N SER A 311 5.78 -5.46 5.31
CA SER A 311 6.92 -4.82 5.94
C SER A 311 6.51 -3.43 6.39
N ILE A 312 6.29 -3.24 7.69
CA ILE A 312 5.72 -2.00 8.23
C ILE A 312 6.44 -1.54 9.49
N HIS A 313 6.45 -0.23 9.71
CA HIS A 313 6.85 0.39 10.96
C HIS A 313 5.64 1.09 11.60
N VAL A 314 5.30 0.69 12.81
CA VAL A 314 4.15 1.20 13.55
C VAL A 314 4.64 2.03 14.72
N PHE A 315 4.43 3.34 14.65
CA PHE A 315 4.60 4.27 15.77
C PHE A 315 3.24 4.48 16.42
N ARG A 316 3.10 4.03 17.67
CA ARG A 316 1.81 3.97 18.33
C ARG A 316 1.74 4.74 19.64
N GLY A 317 0.73 5.61 19.71
CA GLY A 317 0.31 6.36 20.88
C GLY A 317 -0.49 5.55 21.91
N LEU A 318 -1.53 6.17 22.47
CA LEU A 318 -2.34 5.66 23.61
C LEU A 318 -3.50 4.71 23.21
N SER A 319 -3.62 4.32 21.94
CA SER A 319 -4.73 3.49 21.47
C SER A 319 -4.56 2.01 21.84
N SER A 320 -5.67 1.37 22.23
CA SER A 320 -5.77 -0.06 22.53
C SER A 320 -6.25 -0.95 21.37
N SER A 321 -6.59 -0.37 20.20
CA SER A 321 -6.96 -1.16 19.01
C SER A 321 -5.87 -2.18 18.62
N PRO A 322 -6.19 -3.30 17.98
CA PRO A 322 -5.16 -4.19 17.46
C PRO A 322 -4.36 -3.52 16.33
N ILE A 323 -3.15 -4.00 16.03
CA ILE A 323 -2.43 -3.55 14.83
C ILE A 323 -3.15 -4.07 13.58
N ILE A 324 -3.54 -5.35 13.59
CA ILE A 324 -4.27 -6.02 12.51
C ILE A 324 -5.57 -6.60 13.09
N GLN A 325 -6.70 -6.30 12.46
CA GLN A 325 -7.95 -7.00 12.70
C GLN A 325 -8.20 -7.99 11.56
N HIS A 326 -8.28 -9.28 11.88
CA HIS A 326 -8.54 -10.35 10.92
C HIS A 326 -9.93 -10.93 11.11
N ASP A 327 -10.88 -10.48 10.29
CA ASP A 327 -12.23 -11.05 10.18
C ASP A 327 -12.39 -11.92 8.92
N GLY A 328 -11.30 -12.10 8.17
CA GLY A 328 -11.26 -12.81 6.89
C GLY A 328 -11.29 -14.33 6.99
N LEU A 329 -11.00 -14.98 5.87
CA LEU A 329 -10.99 -16.43 5.77
C LEU A 329 -9.78 -17.04 6.51
N PRO A 330 -9.93 -18.27 7.04
CA PRO A 330 -8.80 -19.07 7.52
C PRO A 330 -7.79 -19.25 6.37
N ARG A 331 -6.49 -19.26 6.69
CA ARG A 331 -5.33 -19.31 5.76
C ARG A 331 -4.83 -17.99 5.16
N SER A 332 -5.41 -16.85 5.54
CA SER A 332 -4.81 -15.56 5.19
C SER A 332 -3.38 -15.48 5.74
N ASN A 333 -2.47 -14.92 4.95
CA ASN A 333 -1.07 -14.83 5.30
C ASN A 333 -0.41 -13.60 4.70
N PHE A 334 0.58 -13.09 5.44
CA PHE A 334 1.52 -12.09 4.97
C PHE A 334 2.95 -12.62 5.02
N TYR A 335 3.86 -11.96 4.32
CA TYR A 335 5.31 -12.14 4.48
C TYR A 335 6.01 -10.79 4.72
N GLY A 336 7.00 -10.75 5.60
CA GLY A 336 7.77 -9.53 5.89
C GLY A 336 8.09 -9.32 7.36
N ILE A 337 8.42 -8.08 7.72
CA ILE A 337 8.84 -7.69 9.08
C ILE A 337 7.92 -6.59 9.62
N ILE A 338 7.34 -6.82 10.78
CA ILE A 338 6.52 -5.82 11.48
C ILE A 338 7.35 -5.23 12.62
N THR A 339 7.65 -3.94 12.54
CA THR A 339 8.32 -3.20 13.62
C THR A 339 7.30 -2.37 14.39
N VAL A 340 7.30 -2.48 15.72
CA VAL A 340 6.35 -1.80 16.61
C VAL A 340 7.12 -0.99 17.66
N GLU A 341 6.90 0.33 17.63
CA GLU A 341 7.31 1.26 18.67
C GLU A 341 6.05 1.81 19.36
N LYS A 342 5.97 1.65 20.69
CA LYS A 342 4.80 2.09 21.47
C LYS A 342 5.20 2.82 22.73
N HIS A 343 4.27 3.62 23.26
CA HIS A 343 4.40 4.17 24.61
C HIS A 343 3.97 3.17 25.71
N PRO A 344 4.63 3.16 26.89
CA PRO A 344 4.73 1.98 27.76
C PRO A 344 3.57 1.75 28.75
N LYS A 345 2.29 1.79 28.34
CA LYS A 345 1.18 1.64 29.33
C LYS A 345 0.21 0.48 29.14
N ASN A 346 -0.08 0.04 27.92
CA ASN A 346 -1.09 -1.00 27.68
C ASN A 346 -0.53 -2.18 26.88
N THR A 347 -1.07 -3.39 27.10
CA THR A 347 -0.92 -4.54 26.19
C THR A 347 -1.77 -4.33 24.96
N ILE A 348 -1.19 -4.57 23.79
CA ILE A 348 -1.86 -4.41 22.49
C ILE A 348 -1.73 -5.73 21.74
N ASP A 349 -2.79 -6.15 21.08
CA ASP A 349 -2.76 -7.32 20.21
C ASP A 349 -2.13 -6.95 18.86
N LEU A 350 -1.15 -7.74 18.42
CA LEU A 350 -0.66 -7.67 17.04
C LEU A 350 -1.79 -8.01 16.06
N VAL A 351 -2.55 -9.08 16.38
CA VAL A 351 -3.69 -9.56 15.59
C VAL A 351 -4.86 -9.81 16.53
N SER A 352 -6.05 -9.36 16.15
CA SER A 352 -7.32 -9.78 16.76
C SER A 352 -8.20 -10.55 15.76
N GLY A 353 -9.24 -11.22 16.28
CA GLY A 353 -10.18 -12.00 15.47
C GLY A 353 -9.68 -13.42 15.18
N GLY A 354 -9.55 -13.76 13.90
CA GLY A 354 -9.04 -15.03 13.39
C GLY A 354 -7.53 -15.17 13.52
N VAL A 355 -7.03 -16.38 13.27
CA VAL A 355 -5.58 -16.65 13.26
C VAL A 355 -4.98 -16.16 11.94
N LEU A 356 -3.87 -15.42 12.03
CA LEU A 356 -3.12 -14.92 10.90
C LEU A 356 -1.72 -15.54 10.84
N TYR A 357 -1.33 -15.99 9.66
CA TYR A 357 0.01 -16.53 9.42
C TYR A 357 0.94 -15.41 8.94
N ILE A 358 2.13 -15.33 9.52
CA ILE A 358 3.14 -14.34 9.12
C ILE A 358 4.42 -15.08 8.80
N VAL A 359 4.81 -15.06 7.53
CA VAL A 359 6.10 -15.56 7.07
C VAL A 359 7.15 -14.49 7.32
N GLY A 360 7.80 -14.53 8.47
CA GLY A 360 8.73 -13.50 8.90
C GLY A 360 8.72 -13.26 10.41
N SER A 361 8.95 -12.02 10.82
CA SER A 361 9.25 -11.68 12.22
C SER A 361 8.54 -10.41 12.68
N VAL A 362 8.43 -10.26 14.00
CA VAL A 362 8.04 -9.01 14.66
C VAL A 362 9.22 -8.48 15.47
N VAL A 363 9.44 -7.17 15.41
CA VAL A 363 10.41 -6.45 16.25
C VAL A 363 9.62 -5.47 17.10
N CYS A 364 9.66 -5.61 18.41
CA CYS A 364 8.92 -4.72 19.31
C CYS A 364 9.86 -4.07 20.32
N LEU A 365 9.86 -2.73 20.37
CA LEU A 365 10.66 -1.94 21.31
C LEU A 365 9.93 -1.75 22.66
N SER A 366 9.27 -2.80 23.16
CA SER A 366 8.48 -2.78 24.42
C SER A 366 7.94 -4.16 24.81
N GLU A 367 7.55 -4.36 26.07
CA GLU A 367 7.19 -5.68 26.62
C GLU A 367 5.73 -6.12 26.44
N ASN A 368 4.80 -5.23 26.06
CA ASN A 368 3.35 -5.58 26.06
C ASN A 368 2.74 -5.65 24.64
N LEU A 369 3.29 -6.49 23.77
CA LEU A 369 2.68 -6.86 22.49
C LEU A 369 2.22 -8.32 22.55
N ALA A 370 0.92 -8.55 22.49
CA ALA A 370 0.34 -9.89 22.47
C ALA A 370 0.27 -10.44 21.05
N THR A 371 0.68 -11.70 20.88
CA THR A 371 0.79 -12.39 19.58
C THR A 371 -0.04 -13.67 19.51
N THR A 372 -1.05 -13.79 20.39
CA THR A 372 -1.84 -15.02 20.60
C THR A 372 -2.62 -15.50 19.37
N LYS A 373 -2.97 -14.58 18.46
CA LYS A 373 -3.65 -14.86 17.19
C LYS A 373 -2.72 -14.87 15.98
N THR A 374 -1.41 -14.90 16.21
CA THR A 374 -0.39 -14.88 15.17
C THR A 374 0.40 -16.18 15.15
N VAL A 375 0.59 -16.75 13.98
CA VAL A 375 1.53 -17.85 13.76
C VAL A 375 2.68 -17.34 12.91
N PHE A 376 3.82 -17.07 13.56
CA PHE A 376 5.06 -16.76 12.85
C PHE A 376 5.65 -18.04 12.28
N CYS A 377 6.02 -18.01 11.00
CA CYS A 377 6.50 -19.17 10.29
C CYS A 377 7.64 -18.84 9.32
N SER A 378 8.50 -19.82 9.04
CA SER A 378 9.60 -19.71 8.08
C SER A 378 9.20 -20.26 6.71
N ARG A 379 8.11 -21.05 6.67
CA ARG A 379 7.48 -21.59 5.47
C ARG A 379 5.98 -21.58 5.66
N PHE A 380 5.25 -21.24 4.60
CA PHE A 380 3.80 -21.35 4.52
C PHE A 380 3.38 -21.91 3.16
N GLN A 381 2.32 -22.71 3.15
CA GLN A 381 1.71 -23.27 1.95
C GLN A 381 0.20 -23.41 2.20
N ALA A 382 -0.62 -22.73 1.41
CA ALA A 382 -2.05 -22.99 1.33
C ALA A 382 -2.33 -24.07 0.29
N ASN A 383 -3.22 -25.00 0.60
CA ASN A 383 -3.60 -26.11 -0.28
C ASN A 383 -4.97 -25.87 -0.92
N SER A 384 -5.24 -26.56 -2.02
CA SER A 384 -6.52 -26.48 -2.75
C SER A 384 -7.71 -26.98 -1.94
N ASP A 385 -7.49 -27.89 -0.98
CA ASP A 385 -8.49 -28.41 -0.03
C ASP A 385 -8.79 -27.45 1.14
N GLY A 386 -8.16 -26.27 1.16
CA GLY A 386 -8.32 -25.27 2.22
C GLY A 386 -7.37 -25.44 3.42
N SER A 387 -6.65 -26.55 3.52
CA SER A 387 -5.67 -26.78 4.58
C SER A 387 -4.40 -25.94 4.40
N VAL A 388 -3.64 -25.78 5.49
CA VAL A 388 -2.36 -25.07 5.49
C VAL A 388 -1.24 -25.99 5.97
N ASN A 389 -0.07 -25.85 5.36
CA ASN A 389 1.16 -26.42 5.87
C ASN A 389 2.12 -25.28 6.16
N TYR A 390 2.67 -25.28 7.36
CA TYR A 390 3.64 -24.28 7.75
C TYR A 390 4.69 -24.89 8.68
N ILE A 391 5.81 -24.18 8.81
CA ILE A 391 6.84 -24.45 9.80
C ILE A 391 6.88 -23.22 10.69
N ARG A 392 6.41 -23.35 11.94
CA ARG A 392 6.44 -22.25 12.92
C ARG A 392 7.89 -21.84 13.19
N ASN A 393 8.12 -20.56 13.45
CA ASN A 393 9.46 -20.09 13.78
C ASN A 393 9.96 -20.76 15.07
N PRO A 394 11.27 -21.03 15.18
CA PRO A 394 11.86 -21.47 16.42
C PRO A 394 11.57 -20.48 17.55
N ALA A 395 11.45 -21.00 18.78
CA ALA A 395 11.26 -20.21 19.97
C ALA A 395 12.32 -20.58 21.01
N SER A 396 12.85 -19.59 21.72
CA SER A 396 13.65 -19.78 22.92
C SER A 396 12.94 -19.05 24.05
N LEU A 397 12.56 -19.80 25.08
CA LEU A 397 11.78 -19.31 26.20
C LEU A 397 12.55 -19.60 27.48
N SER A 398 12.51 -18.68 28.45
CA SER A 398 13.16 -18.87 29.73
C SER A 398 12.37 -18.23 30.86
N GLY A 399 12.59 -18.71 32.08
CA GLY A 399 11.90 -18.20 33.26
C GLY A 399 12.35 -18.84 34.56
N THR A 400 11.61 -18.56 35.62
CA THR A 400 11.81 -19.09 36.98
C THR A 400 10.58 -19.88 37.43
N PHE A 401 10.72 -20.68 38.49
CA PHE A 401 9.62 -21.45 39.08
C PHE A 401 8.96 -20.75 40.30
N GLU A 402 8.98 -19.43 40.39
CA GLU A 402 8.81 -18.68 41.66
C GLU A 402 7.65 -19.09 42.59
N GLN A 403 6.53 -19.63 42.09
CA GLN A 403 5.40 -20.07 42.93
C GLN A 403 4.69 -21.36 42.46
N THR A 404 5.17 -22.00 41.40
CA THR A 404 4.54 -23.22 40.87
C THR A 404 5.58 -24.30 40.59
N ASP A 405 5.18 -25.56 40.75
CA ASP A 405 6.00 -26.71 40.39
C ASP A 405 5.90 -27.04 38.89
N SER A 406 5.00 -26.37 38.17
CA SER A 406 4.83 -26.50 36.71
C SER A 406 4.53 -25.14 36.07
N VAL A 407 5.08 -24.91 34.89
CA VAL A 407 4.88 -23.69 34.09
C VAL A 407 4.50 -24.07 32.67
N ASP A 408 3.39 -23.54 32.16
CA ASP A 408 3.01 -23.69 30.75
C ASP A 408 3.93 -22.83 29.89
N VAL A 409 4.59 -23.46 28.92
CA VAL A 409 5.61 -22.83 28.08
C VAL A 409 5.06 -22.48 26.71
N ILE A 410 4.43 -23.44 26.04
CA ILE A 410 3.87 -23.19 24.70
C ILE A 410 2.72 -24.15 24.38
N LYS A 411 1.75 -23.63 23.64
CA LYS A 411 0.70 -24.42 23.01
C LYS A 411 1.05 -24.73 21.55
N PHE A 412 1.13 -26.01 21.24
CA PHE A 412 1.22 -26.53 19.88
C PHE A 412 -0.15 -26.46 19.20
N ASN A 413 -0.16 -26.20 17.90
CA ASN A 413 -1.35 -26.33 17.08
C ASN A 413 -1.45 -27.75 16.50
N SER A 414 -2.65 -28.15 16.07
CA SER A 414 -2.85 -29.43 15.38
C SER A 414 -1.95 -29.56 14.15
N GLY A 415 -1.29 -30.70 14.00
CA GLY A 415 -0.32 -30.96 12.93
C GLY A 415 1.09 -30.40 13.16
N GLU A 416 1.35 -29.75 14.30
CA GLU A 416 2.71 -29.28 14.63
C GLU A 416 3.54 -30.38 15.27
N SER A 417 4.83 -30.38 14.95
CA SER A 417 5.84 -31.17 15.62
C SER A 417 7.12 -30.38 15.82
N ALA A 418 7.89 -30.71 16.85
CA ALA A 418 9.12 -30.01 17.18
C ALA A 418 10.12 -30.90 17.94
N PHE A 419 11.39 -30.59 17.76
CA PHE A 419 12.44 -30.94 18.71
C PHE A 419 12.47 -29.87 19.80
N ILE A 420 12.53 -30.30 21.05
CA ILE A 420 12.51 -29.43 22.23
C ILE A 420 13.72 -29.76 23.08
N ASP A 421 14.58 -28.78 23.29
CA ASP A 421 15.70 -28.85 24.22
C ASP A 421 15.34 -28.08 25.49
N VAL A 422 15.27 -28.79 26.60
CA VAL A 422 14.94 -28.24 27.92
C VAL A 422 16.17 -28.26 28.79
N SER A 423 16.48 -27.14 29.41
CA SER A 423 17.51 -27.01 30.44
C SER A 423 16.90 -26.46 31.73
N ILE A 424 17.10 -27.16 32.85
CA ILE A 424 16.72 -26.72 34.19
C ILE A 424 18.00 -26.47 35.00
N MET A 425 18.10 -25.29 35.58
CA MET A 425 19.27 -24.83 36.32
C MET A 425 18.97 -24.82 37.83
N SER A 426 19.86 -25.45 38.59
CA SER A 426 19.83 -25.53 40.05
C SER A 426 21.22 -25.25 40.64
N PRO A 427 21.35 -25.01 41.96
CA PRO A 427 22.66 -24.92 42.62
C PRO A 427 23.50 -26.20 42.48
N ALA A 428 22.86 -27.37 42.28
CA ALA A 428 23.54 -28.66 42.13
C ALA A 428 24.05 -28.91 40.71
N GLY A 429 23.61 -28.12 39.72
CA GLY A 429 24.01 -28.26 38.32
C GLY A 429 22.88 -27.97 37.33
N ILE A 430 23.15 -28.27 36.06
CA ILE A 430 22.21 -28.11 34.94
C ILE A 430 21.72 -29.50 34.50
N GLU A 431 20.41 -29.67 34.50
CA GLU A 431 19.74 -30.85 33.92
C GLU A 431 19.25 -30.49 32.52
N ARG A 432 19.59 -31.30 31.51
CA ARG A 432 19.23 -31.05 30.11
C ARG A 432 18.59 -32.26 29.45
N LYS A 433 17.63 -32.01 28.56
CA LYS A 433 16.90 -33.07 27.84
C LYS A 433 16.46 -32.61 26.45
N LEU A 434 16.68 -33.47 25.46
CA LEU A 434 16.15 -33.31 24.11
C LEU A 434 15.00 -34.31 23.87
N VAL A 435 13.82 -33.78 23.61
CA VAL A 435 12.61 -34.56 23.31
C VAL A 435 12.04 -34.18 21.95
N PHE A 436 11.20 -35.06 21.41
CA PHE A 436 10.39 -34.79 20.24
C PHE A 436 8.92 -34.77 20.65
N ALA A 437 8.19 -33.72 20.25
CA ALA A 437 6.76 -33.61 20.44
C ALA A 437 6.07 -33.53 19.07
N ALA A 438 4.91 -34.15 18.95
CA ALA A 438 4.05 -34.07 17.77
C ALA A 438 2.59 -34.03 18.19
N VAL A 439 1.79 -33.20 17.52
CA VAL A 439 0.34 -33.09 17.71
C VAL A 439 -0.33 -33.48 16.41
N ASP A 440 -1.20 -34.50 16.47
CA ASP A 440 -1.94 -34.95 15.31
C ASP A 440 -2.99 -33.91 14.83
N ARG A 441 -3.74 -34.29 13.80
CA ARG A 441 -4.77 -33.43 13.18
C ARG A 441 -5.95 -33.15 14.12
N ASP A 442 -6.20 -34.07 15.04
CA ASP A 442 -7.31 -34.03 16.00
C ASP A 442 -6.90 -33.33 17.31
N GLY A 443 -5.66 -32.84 17.38
CA GLY A 443 -5.12 -32.14 18.55
C GLY A 443 -4.62 -33.09 19.65
N ASN A 444 -4.45 -34.38 19.36
CA ASN A 444 -3.85 -35.33 20.31
C ASN A 444 -2.34 -35.37 20.08
N GLY A 445 -1.61 -35.01 21.12
CA GLY A 445 -0.17 -34.97 21.07
C GLY A 445 0.51 -36.07 21.85
N MET A 446 1.72 -36.38 21.40
CA MET A 446 2.64 -37.29 22.05
C MET A 446 4.01 -36.63 22.20
N ILE A 447 4.72 -37.06 23.23
CA ILE A 447 6.10 -36.72 23.50
C ILE A 447 6.92 -38.02 23.54
N SER A 448 8.14 -37.98 23.01
CA SER A 448 9.05 -39.12 23.02
C SER A 448 10.47 -38.67 23.27
N ASP A 449 11.22 -39.50 23.99
CA ASP A 449 12.66 -39.35 24.13
C ASP A 449 13.38 -39.52 22.79
N THR A 450 14.37 -38.68 22.52
CA THR A 450 15.22 -38.83 21.34
C THR A 450 16.52 -39.56 21.71
N ALA A 451 16.95 -40.49 20.85
CA ALA A 451 18.28 -41.09 20.96
C ALA A 451 19.42 -40.12 20.56
N LEU A 452 19.06 -38.93 20.09
CA LEU A 452 19.96 -37.90 19.54
C LEU A 452 20.51 -36.94 20.61
N SER A 453 20.16 -37.14 21.89
CA SER A 453 20.67 -36.30 22.97
C SER A 453 22.22 -36.41 23.06
N PRO A 454 22.97 -35.30 22.96
CA PRO A 454 24.42 -35.30 23.06
C PRO A 454 24.93 -35.68 24.47
N MET A 455 24.04 -35.74 25.45
CA MET A 455 24.33 -36.24 26.80
C MET A 455 23.43 -37.43 27.14
N LYS A 456 24.01 -38.47 27.75
CA LYS A 456 23.25 -39.55 28.42
C LYS A 456 22.51 -38.95 29.61
N SER A 457 21.31 -38.45 29.37
CA SER A 457 20.39 -38.07 30.45
C SER A 457 20.03 -39.31 31.25
N LYS A 458 20.24 -39.27 32.56
CA LYS A 458 19.82 -40.33 33.50
C LYS A 458 18.34 -40.21 33.91
N LEU A 459 17.62 -39.21 33.41
CA LEU A 459 16.25 -38.87 33.80
C LEU A 459 15.27 -39.13 32.64
N ALA A 460 14.13 -39.74 32.98
CA ALA A 460 12.99 -39.86 32.05
C ALA A 460 12.42 -38.47 31.75
N HIS A 461 11.92 -38.23 30.53
CA HIS A 461 11.35 -36.92 30.18
C HIS A 461 10.19 -36.50 31.10
N ASP A 462 9.41 -37.48 31.58
CA ASP A 462 8.27 -37.26 32.48
C ASP A 462 8.63 -36.60 33.82
N SER A 463 9.91 -36.57 34.21
CA SER A 463 10.33 -35.91 35.46
C SER A 463 10.48 -34.39 35.35
N ILE A 464 10.51 -33.86 34.12
CA ILE A 464 10.80 -32.44 33.84
C ILE A 464 9.85 -31.82 32.81
N ILE A 465 9.14 -32.64 32.03
CA ILE A 465 8.23 -32.18 30.99
C ILE A 465 6.89 -32.86 31.17
N SER A 466 5.82 -32.07 31.06
CA SER A 466 4.46 -32.56 30.89
C SER A 466 3.94 -32.10 29.53
N PHE A 467 3.28 -32.99 28.80
CA PHE A 467 2.67 -32.68 27.51
C PHE A 467 1.19 -33.11 27.51
N ASN A 468 0.30 -32.17 27.80
CA ASN A 468 -1.14 -32.44 27.83
C ASN A 468 -1.77 -32.07 26.49
N LYS A 469 -1.91 -33.08 25.61
CA LYS A 469 -2.46 -33.02 24.24
C LYS A 469 -1.75 -32.04 23.30
N SER A 470 -1.65 -30.78 23.66
CA SER A 470 -1.01 -29.72 22.88
C SER A 470 -0.22 -28.74 23.74
N MET A 471 -0.38 -28.76 25.07
CA MET A 471 0.32 -27.84 25.96
C MET A 471 1.61 -28.49 26.44
N LEU A 472 2.74 -27.83 26.17
CA LEU A 472 4.02 -28.14 26.78
C LEU A 472 4.17 -27.36 28.08
N SER A 473 4.39 -28.08 29.16
CA SER A 473 4.67 -27.52 30.48
C SER A 473 6.00 -28.08 31.00
N ILE A 474 6.77 -27.24 31.68
CA ILE A 474 8.00 -27.66 32.35
C ILE A 474 7.71 -27.85 33.82
N THR A 475 8.07 -29.01 34.34
CA THR A 475 7.88 -29.40 35.73
C THR A 475 9.19 -29.31 36.47
N ARG A 476 9.14 -28.87 37.73
CA ARG A 476 10.31 -28.75 38.59
C ARG A 476 10.72 -30.16 39.08
N PRO A 477 11.94 -30.66 38.76
CA PRO A 477 12.36 -32.01 39.13
C PRO A 477 12.68 -32.18 40.63
N SER A 478 12.96 -31.08 41.35
CA SER A 478 13.24 -31.05 42.79
C SER A 478 12.98 -29.64 43.36
N SER A 479 12.95 -29.46 44.70
CA SER A 479 12.76 -28.14 45.34
C SER A 479 13.80 -27.08 44.93
N ASP A 480 14.92 -27.50 44.36
CA ASP A 480 16.12 -26.69 44.15
C ASP A 480 16.24 -26.13 42.71
N GLY A 481 15.38 -26.58 41.79
CA GLY A 481 15.29 -26.03 40.43
C GLY A 481 14.80 -24.58 40.47
N ARG A 482 15.60 -23.64 39.97
CA ARG A 482 15.30 -22.20 40.05
C ARG A 482 14.89 -21.60 38.71
N GLN A 483 15.56 -22.01 37.64
CA GLN A 483 15.41 -21.42 36.32
C GLN A 483 15.29 -22.50 35.26
N TRP A 484 14.60 -22.17 34.17
CA TRP A 484 14.41 -23.04 33.02
C TRP A 484 14.67 -22.28 31.72
N ILE A 485 15.16 -23.01 30.72
CA ILE A 485 15.29 -22.58 29.32
C ILE A 485 14.70 -23.69 28.45
N VAL A 486 13.90 -23.31 27.47
CA VAL A 486 13.30 -24.21 26.48
C VAL A 486 13.56 -23.66 25.09
N ASP A 487 14.36 -24.38 24.31
CA ASP A 487 14.58 -24.12 22.89
C ASP A 487 13.73 -25.08 22.05
N ILE A 488 12.95 -24.53 21.12
CA ILE A 488 11.96 -25.26 20.34
C ILE A 488 12.26 -25.06 18.85
N SER A 489 12.50 -26.17 18.16
CA SER A 489 12.73 -26.21 16.71
C SER A 489 11.60 -26.98 16.03
N PHE A 490 10.65 -26.26 15.45
CA PHE A 490 9.53 -26.85 14.72
C PHE A 490 9.97 -27.48 13.40
N VAL A 491 9.34 -28.61 13.04
CA VAL A 491 9.61 -29.36 11.81
C VAL A 491 8.31 -29.58 11.01
N ALA A 492 8.44 -30.03 9.75
CA ALA A 492 7.36 -29.98 8.75
C ALA A 492 6.09 -30.77 9.13
N SER A 493 4.92 -30.16 8.89
CA SER A 493 3.60 -30.55 9.43
C SER A 493 2.75 -31.52 8.60
N ARG A 494 2.93 -31.64 7.28
CA ARG A 494 1.95 -32.38 6.43
C ARG A 494 2.24 -33.87 6.24
N LEU A 495 3.49 -34.23 6.02
CA LEU A 495 3.87 -35.57 5.52
C LEU A 495 4.32 -36.54 6.61
N GLN A 496 4.45 -36.08 7.87
CA GLN A 496 4.81 -36.97 8.98
C GLN A 496 3.71 -38.02 9.26
N TYR A 497 2.47 -37.78 8.81
CA TYR A 497 1.33 -38.68 9.01
C TYR A 497 0.95 -39.51 7.77
N SER A 498 1.69 -39.39 6.66
CA SER A 498 1.52 -40.27 5.49
C SER A 498 2.51 -41.43 5.46
N MET A 499 3.43 -41.51 6.43
CA MET A 499 4.20 -42.72 6.67
C MET A 499 3.34 -43.65 7.54
N LYS A 500 2.46 -44.42 6.89
CA LYS A 500 1.84 -45.59 7.50
C LYS A 500 2.86 -46.70 7.65
#